data_AF-A0A8I2G4V5-F1
#
_entry.id   AF-A0A8I2G4V5-F1
#
_cell.length_a   1.000
_cell.length_b   1.000
_cell.length_c   1.000
_cell.angle_alpha   90.00
_cell.angle_beta   90.00
_cell.angle_gamma   90.00
#
_symmetry.space_group_name_H-M   'P 1'
#
loop_
_entity.id
_entity.type
_entity.pdbx_description
1 polymer ?
#
loop_
_entity_poly.entity_id
_entity_poly.type
_entity_poly.pdbx_seq_one_letter_code
_entity_poly.pdbx_strand_id
1 'polypeptide(L)'
;MLTSGATIQVNENISLAFPAGSCCNCGTNRDIQVLNQDTRLTRFMGGGGSEYTFNFPLPFCPRCKPTARRRPPTNLKRFLVVVLLFVGFLFAFTGVGIGFQLNWLLENAWVLSAIIAVIGGVAWYATRGVSLPQTSYYQPIRIKGMKQEFLSGKIKTITLVFTNSAYSQQFIAANGEAMQSGTVHVVAR
;
A
#
# COMPACT_ATOMS: atom_id res chain seq x y z
N MET A 1 13.68 -30.74 0.72
CA MET A 1 12.84 -30.64 -0.49
C MET A 1 12.35 -29.20 -0.61
N LEU A 2 12.86 -28.44 -1.57
CA LEU A 2 12.39 -27.08 -1.86
C LEU A 2 11.04 -27.21 -2.58
N THR A 3 9.94 -26.94 -1.87
CA THR A 3 8.64 -26.82 -2.52
C THR A 3 8.72 -25.69 -3.54
N SER A 4 8.54 -26.02 -4.83
CA SER A 4 8.57 -25.09 -5.94
C SER A 4 7.68 -23.89 -5.64
N GLY A 5 8.30 -22.71 -5.49
CA GLY A 5 7.59 -21.46 -5.26
C GLY A 5 6.71 -21.09 -6.45
N ALA A 6 5.67 -20.30 -6.21
CA ALA A 6 4.84 -19.81 -7.28
C ALA A 6 5.59 -18.73 -8.09
N THR A 7 5.47 -18.80 -9.42
CA THR A 7 6.20 -17.93 -10.36
C THR A 7 5.26 -16.97 -11.07
N ILE A 8 5.72 -15.74 -11.34
CA ILE A 8 5.00 -14.77 -12.18
C ILE A 8 5.91 -14.26 -13.27
N GLN A 9 5.38 -14.17 -14.49
CA GLN A 9 6.05 -13.47 -15.58
C GLN A 9 5.81 -11.96 -15.47
N VAL A 10 6.87 -11.20 -15.21
CA VAL A 10 6.85 -9.73 -15.20
C VAL A 10 7.07 -9.18 -16.61
N ASN A 11 7.81 -9.92 -17.42
CA ASN A 11 8.10 -9.66 -18.82
C ASN A 11 8.28 -11.03 -19.50
N GLU A 12 8.29 -11.10 -20.83
CA GLU A 12 8.46 -12.32 -21.63
C GLU A 12 9.67 -13.17 -21.19
N ASN A 13 10.66 -12.53 -20.57
CA ASN A 13 11.93 -13.15 -20.20
C ASN A 13 12.17 -13.25 -18.67
N ILE A 14 11.23 -12.85 -17.81
CA ILE A 14 11.51 -12.69 -16.37
C ILE A 14 10.41 -13.28 -15.51
N SER A 15 10.69 -14.47 -14.98
CA SER A 15 9.87 -15.14 -13.98
C SER A 15 10.38 -14.84 -12.56
N LEU A 16 9.55 -14.25 -11.71
CA LEU A 16 9.86 -14.05 -10.29
C LEU A 16 9.33 -15.21 -9.46
N ALA A 17 10.21 -15.85 -8.70
CA ALA A 17 9.87 -16.93 -7.79
C ALA A 17 9.62 -16.40 -6.37
N PHE A 18 8.45 -16.68 -5.81
CA PHE A 18 8.12 -16.32 -4.43
C PHE A 18 8.35 -17.52 -3.49
N PRO A 19 9.16 -17.39 -2.42
CA PRO A 19 9.41 -18.48 -1.47
C PRO A 19 8.10 -18.94 -0.83
N ALA A 20 7.78 -20.24 -0.87
CA ALA A 20 6.53 -20.76 -0.29
C ALA A 20 6.66 -21.22 1.17
N GLY A 21 7.88 -21.30 1.71
CA GLY A 21 8.16 -21.96 3.00
C GLY A 21 7.80 -21.16 4.25
N SER A 22 7.51 -19.87 4.14
CA SER A 22 7.18 -19.00 5.27
C SER A 22 6.15 -17.94 4.89
N CYS A 23 5.33 -17.49 5.85
CA CYS A 23 4.35 -16.44 5.62
C CYS A 23 5.04 -15.12 5.29
N CYS A 24 4.68 -14.51 4.16
CA CYS A 24 5.30 -13.27 3.68
C CYS A 24 5.11 -12.06 4.61
N ASN A 25 4.11 -12.12 5.51
CA ASN A 25 3.82 -11.06 6.47
C ASN A 25 4.50 -11.30 7.83
N CYS A 26 4.13 -12.38 8.53
CA CYS A 26 4.61 -12.64 9.89
C CYS A 26 5.80 -13.60 9.99
N GLY A 27 6.19 -14.27 8.91
CA GLY A 27 7.31 -15.21 8.90
C GLY A 27 7.03 -16.58 9.52
N THR A 28 5.80 -16.87 9.96
CA THR A 28 5.45 -18.22 10.45
C THR A 28 5.54 -19.26 9.33
N ASN A 29 5.83 -20.52 9.66
CA ASN A 29 5.90 -21.63 8.71
C ASN A 29 4.70 -22.60 8.83
N ARG A 30 3.69 -22.24 9.64
CA ARG A 30 2.52 -23.10 9.92
C ARG A 30 1.32 -22.74 9.03
N ASP A 31 0.63 -23.76 8.54
CA ASP A 31 -0.64 -23.67 7.80
C ASP A 31 -0.60 -22.66 6.64
N ILE A 32 0.49 -22.68 5.89
CA ILE A 32 0.72 -21.72 4.81
C ILE A 32 -0.17 -22.04 3.61
N GLN A 33 -0.92 -21.03 3.17
CA GLN A 33 -1.72 -21.06 1.96
C GLN A 33 -1.19 -20.01 0.99
N VAL A 34 -0.95 -20.40 -0.26
CA VAL A 34 -0.60 -19.45 -1.31
C VAL A 34 -1.87 -18.73 -1.77
N LEU A 35 -1.88 -17.41 -1.67
CA LEU A 35 -2.99 -16.56 -2.11
C LEU A 35 -2.48 -15.53 -3.11
N ASN A 36 -3.30 -15.24 -4.12
CA ASN A 36 -3.03 -14.16 -5.06
C ASN A 36 -3.33 -12.81 -4.39
N GLN A 37 -2.29 -11.99 -4.26
CA GLN A 37 -2.36 -10.63 -3.77
C GLN A 37 -2.37 -9.65 -4.96
N ASP A 38 -3.48 -8.96 -5.14
CA ASP A 38 -3.59 -7.89 -6.13
C ASP A 38 -2.87 -6.63 -5.64
N THR A 39 -1.76 -6.31 -6.26
CA THR A 39 -0.95 -5.13 -5.97
C THR A 39 -1.07 -4.15 -7.12
N ARG A 40 -1.35 -2.88 -6.80
CA ARG A 40 -1.56 -1.87 -7.82
C ARG A 40 -0.54 -0.73 -7.70
N LEU A 41 -0.06 -0.27 -8.85
CA LEU A 41 0.76 0.93 -8.96
C LEU A 41 0.02 1.94 -9.82
N THR A 42 -0.48 3.00 -9.20
CA THR A 42 -1.09 4.13 -9.89
C THR A 42 -0.05 5.22 -10.11
N ARG A 43 0.07 5.70 -11.34
CA ARG A 43 0.91 6.83 -11.74
C ARG A 43 0.03 7.95 -12.24
N PHE A 44 0.20 9.13 -11.66
CA PHE A 44 -0.49 10.34 -12.10
C PHE A 44 0.49 11.17 -12.94
N MET A 45 0.14 11.48 -14.19
CA MET A 45 0.91 12.37 -15.06
C MET A 45 -0.03 13.35 -15.76
N GLY A 46 0.15 14.65 -15.51
CA GLY A 46 -0.34 15.74 -16.38
C GLY A 46 -1.82 15.73 -16.77
N GLY A 47 -2.72 15.21 -15.93
CA GLY A 47 -4.17 15.16 -16.20
C GLY A 47 -4.73 13.75 -16.46
N GLY A 48 -3.89 12.73 -16.54
CA GLY A 48 -4.28 11.32 -16.65
C GLY A 48 -3.64 10.44 -15.58
N GLY A 49 -4.27 9.30 -15.27
CA GLY A 49 -3.73 8.28 -14.38
C GLY A 49 -3.60 6.94 -15.09
N SER A 50 -2.43 6.32 -15.04
CA SER A 50 -2.26 4.91 -15.43
C SER A 50 -2.23 4.03 -14.19
N GLU A 51 -2.94 2.90 -14.23
CA GLU A 51 -2.96 1.91 -13.15
C GLU A 51 -2.43 0.58 -13.66
N TYR A 52 -1.37 0.08 -13.04
CA TYR A 52 -0.84 -1.25 -13.29
C TYR A 52 -1.27 -2.19 -12.18
N THR A 53 -1.77 -3.38 -12.54
CA THR A 53 -2.18 -4.41 -11.58
C THR A 53 -1.27 -5.63 -11.71
N PHE A 54 -0.76 -6.11 -10.58
CA PHE A 54 0.11 -7.27 -10.47
C PHE A 54 -0.48 -8.25 -9.46
N ASN A 55 -0.58 -9.52 -9.83
CA ASN A 55 -1.16 -10.55 -8.96
C ASN A 55 -0.04 -11.44 -8.42
N PHE A 56 0.40 -11.17 -7.19
CA PHE A 56 1.50 -11.92 -6.57
C PHE A 56 0.97 -13.17 -5.84
N PRO A 57 1.41 -14.40 -6.18
CA PRO A 57 1.05 -15.61 -5.45
C PRO A 57 1.94 -15.69 -4.20
N LEU A 58 1.45 -15.18 -3.09
CA LEU A 58 2.20 -15.06 -1.85
C LEU A 58 1.72 -16.04 -0.78
N PRO A 59 2.63 -16.62 0.02
CA PRO A 59 2.27 -17.47 1.16
C PRO A 59 1.72 -16.65 2.33
N PHE A 60 0.52 -16.98 2.79
CA PHE A 60 -0.12 -16.42 3.97
C PHE A 60 -0.49 -17.52 4.97
N CYS A 61 -0.31 -17.24 6.27
CA CYS A 61 -0.93 -18.06 7.31
C CYS A 61 -2.40 -17.64 7.53
N PRO A 62 -3.22 -18.45 8.24
CA PRO A 62 -4.63 -18.14 8.45
C PRO A 62 -4.87 -16.79 9.14
N ARG A 63 -3.96 -16.38 10.04
CA ARG A 63 -4.02 -15.08 10.74
C ARG A 63 -3.75 -13.90 9.81
N CYS A 64 -2.86 -14.04 8.83
CA CYS A 64 -2.49 -12.97 7.90
C CYS A 64 -3.30 -12.98 6.60
N LYS A 65 -4.05 -14.04 6.30
CA LYS A 65 -4.93 -14.13 5.12
C LYS A 65 -5.83 -12.89 4.90
N PRO A 66 -6.43 -12.26 5.93
CA PRO A 66 -7.23 -11.06 5.74
C PRO A 66 -6.44 -9.83 5.26
N THR A 67 -5.11 -9.80 5.38
CA THR A 67 -4.29 -8.67 4.92
C THR A 67 -3.97 -8.74 3.43
N ALA A 68 -4.04 -9.92 2.81
CA ALA A 68 -3.77 -10.12 1.39
C ALA A 68 -4.64 -9.23 0.47
N ARG A 69 -5.89 -8.97 0.87
CA ARG A 69 -6.82 -8.14 0.07
C ARG A 69 -6.82 -6.66 0.46
N ARG A 70 -6.09 -6.26 1.52
CA ARG A 70 -6.10 -4.87 1.98
C ARG A 70 -5.27 -4.02 1.03
N ARG A 71 -5.75 -2.82 0.70
CA ARG A 71 -5.03 -1.86 -0.16
C ARG A 71 -4.53 -0.69 0.68
N PRO A 72 -3.28 -0.22 0.47
CA PRO A 72 -2.81 0.97 1.15
C PRO A 72 -3.69 2.17 0.75
N PRO A 73 -4.02 3.09 1.67
CA PRO A 73 -4.78 4.28 1.33
C PRO A 73 -3.94 5.18 0.42
N THR A 74 -4.47 5.46 -0.77
CA THR A 74 -3.87 6.42 -1.73
C THR A 74 -3.94 7.84 -1.18
N ASN A 75 -3.07 8.73 -1.66
CA ASN A 75 -3.11 10.15 -1.29
C ASN A 75 -4.47 10.77 -1.61
N LEU A 76 -5.09 10.36 -2.72
CA LEU A 76 -6.45 10.77 -3.07
C LEU A 76 -7.47 10.34 -2.02
N LYS A 77 -7.43 9.09 -1.54
CA LYS A 77 -8.33 8.63 -0.48
C LYS A 77 -8.12 9.41 0.82
N ARG A 78 -6.87 9.72 1.18
CA ARG A 78 -6.57 10.56 2.36
C ARG A 78 -7.12 11.97 2.20
N PHE A 79 -6.93 12.57 1.02
CA PHE A 79 -7.46 13.88 0.68
C PHE A 79 -9.00 13.91 0.76
N LEU A 80 -9.68 12.93 0.16
CA LEU A 80 -11.15 12.82 0.22
C LEU A 80 -11.66 12.70 1.65
N VAL A 81 -10.96 11.97 2.52
CA VAL A 81 -11.31 11.90 3.94
C VAL A 81 -11.17 13.27 4.61
N VAL A 82 -10.11 14.04 4.34
CA VAL A 82 -9.94 15.39 4.88
C VAL A 82 -11.02 16.34 4.37
N VAL A 83 -11.37 16.28 3.07
CA VAL A 83 -12.47 17.07 2.50
C VAL A 83 -13.80 16.73 3.15
N LEU A 84 -14.08 15.44 3.37
CA LEU A 84 -15.30 15.00 4.03
C LEU A 84 -15.37 15.47 5.49
N LEU A 85 -14.25 15.42 6.22
CA LEU A 85 -14.16 15.98 7.57
C LEU A 85 -14.40 17.49 7.56
N PHE A 86 -13.79 18.22 6.62
CA PHE A 86 -13.96 19.66 6.47
C PHE A 86 -15.43 20.02 6.27
N VAL A 87 -16.11 19.37 5.32
CA VAL A 87 -17.54 19.60 5.05
C VAL A 87 -18.39 19.28 6.29
N GLY A 88 -18.11 18.15 6.96
CA GLY A 88 -18.81 17.78 8.19
C GLY A 88 -18.67 18.81 9.31
N PHE A 89 -17.45 19.29 9.56
CA PHE A 89 -17.20 20.32 10.58
C PHE A 89 -17.78 21.68 10.19
N LEU A 90 -17.80 22.02 8.91
CA LEU A 90 -18.38 23.26 8.43
C LEU A 90 -19.89 23.30 8.74
N PHE A 91 -20.61 22.25 8.37
CA PHE A 91 -22.04 22.15 8.71
C PHE A 91 -22.28 22.16 10.22
N ALA A 92 -21.44 21.47 11.00
CA ALA A 92 -21.56 21.46 12.46
C ALA A 92 -21.36 22.85 13.06
N PHE A 93 -20.29 23.57 12.71
CA PHE A 93 -20.02 24.91 13.25
C PHE A 93 -21.01 25.95 12.77
N THR A 94 -21.47 25.89 11.52
CA THR A 94 -22.55 26.77 11.04
C THR A 94 -23.85 26.49 11.79
N GLY A 95 -24.23 25.22 11.98
CA GLY A 95 -25.43 24.85 12.72
C GLY A 95 -25.40 25.33 14.18
N VAL A 96 -24.27 25.13 14.87
CA VAL A 96 -24.06 25.64 16.24
C VAL A 96 -24.05 27.18 16.25
N GLY A 97 -23.38 27.81 15.29
CA GLY A 97 -23.31 29.28 15.19
C GLY A 97 -24.69 29.92 15.02
N ILE A 98 -25.56 29.35 14.18
CA ILE A 98 -26.93 29.82 14.00
C ILE A 98 -27.76 29.55 15.26
N GLY A 99 -27.70 28.32 15.80
CA GLY A 99 -28.51 27.91 16.94
C GLY A 99 -28.26 28.72 18.21
N PHE A 100 -27.02 29.16 18.41
CA PHE A 100 -26.60 29.93 19.59
C PHE A 100 -26.28 31.41 19.30
N GLN A 101 -26.55 31.89 18.07
CA GLN A 101 -26.27 33.28 17.64
C GLN A 101 -24.81 33.71 17.86
N LEU A 102 -23.87 32.80 17.63
CA LEU A 102 -22.44 33.04 17.82
C LEU A 102 -21.81 33.59 16.53
N ASN A 103 -21.91 34.91 16.32
CA ASN A 103 -21.39 35.58 15.11
C ASN A 103 -19.91 35.27 14.84
N TRP A 104 -19.08 35.28 15.89
CA TRP A 104 -17.65 34.93 15.77
C TRP A 104 -17.44 33.51 15.22
N LEU A 105 -18.26 32.54 15.64
CA LEU A 105 -18.16 31.16 15.15
C LEU A 105 -18.57 31.08 13.68
N LEU A 106 -19.59 31.84 13.26
CA LEU A 106 -20.02 31.88 11.85
C LEU A 106 -18.95 32.50 10.95
N GLU A 107 -18.33 33.60 11.37
CA GLU A 107 -17.25 34.26 10.64
C GLU A 107 -16.01 33.37 10.47
N ASN A 108 -15.72 32.54 11.48
CA ASN A 108 -14.53 31.68 11.52
C ASN A 108 -14.82 30.20 11.20
N ALA A 109 -16.07 29.83 10.90
CA ALA A 109 -16.48 28.43 10.74
C ALA A 109 -15.64 27.70 9.69
N TRP A 110 -15.33 28.36 8.57
CA TRP A 110 -14.53 27.77 7.49
C TRP A 110 -13.07 27.52 7.91
N VAL A 111 -12.43 28.48 8.60
CA VAL A 111 -11.04 28.33 9.08
C VAL A 111 -10.94 27.23 10.12
N LEU A 112 -11.83 27.24 11.13
CA LEU A 112 -11.84 26.25 12.19
C LEU A 112 -12.09 24.84 11.64
N SER A 113 -13.01 24.71 10.69
CA SER A 113 -13.26 23.43 10.01
C SER A 113 -12.04 22.93 9.25
N ALA A 114 -11.34 23.80 8.53
CA ALA A 114 -10.14 23.42 7.78
C ALA A 114 -9.02 22.94 8.72
N ILE A 115 -8.75 23.69 9.80
CA ILE A 115 -7.73 23.34 10.80
C ILE A 115 -8.05 21.98 11.43
N ILE A 116 -9.28 21.80 11.92
CA ILE A 116 -9.68 20.57 12.62
C ILE A 116 -9.70 19.38 11.65
N ALA A 117 -10.14 19.56 10.41
CA ALA A 117 -10.12 18.49 9.41
C ALA A 117 -8.70 18.02 9.08
N VAL A 118 -7.74 18.96 8.94
CA VAL A 118 -6.33 18.62 8.70
C VAL A 118 -5.73 17.92 9.91
N ILE A 119 -5.86 18.49 11.12
CA ILE A 119 -5.31 17.91 12.35
C ILE A 119 -5.93 16.54 12.62
N GLY A 120 -7.26 16.43 12.55
CA GLY A 120 -7.99 15.17 12.75
C GLY A 120 -7.62 14.12 11.71
N GLY A 121 -7.49 14.51 10.45
CA GLY A 121 -7.02 13.63 9.37
C GLY A 121 -5.61 13.10 9.63
N VAL A 122 -4.66 13.98 9.98
CA VAL A 122 -3.28 13.59 10.30
C VAL A 122 -3.24 12.68 11.52
N ALA A 123 -3.91 13.04 12.62
CA ALA A 123 -3.95 12.24 13.85
C ALA A 123 -4.54 10.85 13.61
N TRP A 124 -5.62 10.76 12.82
CA TRP A 124 -6.26 9.49 12.47
C TRP A 124 -5.33 8.55 11.70
N TYR A 125 -4.58 9.07 10.72
CA TYR A 125 -3.64 8.26 9.95
C TYR A 125 -2.34 7.96 10.71
N ALA A 126 -1.90 8.85 11.61
CA ALA A 126 -0.72 8.63 12.44
C ALA A 126 -0.95 7.51 13.47
N THR A 127 -2.11 7.47 14.11
CA THR A 127 -2.48 6.43 15.09
C THR A 127 -2.72 5.06 14.46
N ARG A 128 -2.93 4.99 13.15
CA ARG A 128 -3.06 3.76 12.36
C ARG A 128 -1.74 3.28 11.74
N GLY A 129 -0.62 3.71 12.32
CA GLY A 129 0.72 3.28 11.94
C GLY A 129 0.94 1.77 12.04
N VAL A 130 2.04 1.30 11.45
CA VAL A 130 2.42 -0.12 11.47
C VAL A 130 2.87 -0.51 12.87
N SER A 131 2.16 -1.41 13.55
CA SER A 131 2.67 -2.12 14.74
C SER A 131 3.20 -3.50 14.35
N LEU A 132 4.32 -3.93 14.93
CA LEU A 132 4.86 -5.28 14.80
C LEU A 132 4.38 -6.14 15.99
N PRO A 133 4.14 -7.46 15.82
CA PRO A 133 4.04 -8.19 14.56
C PRO A 133 2.79 -7.77 13.78
N GLN A 134 2.95 -7.51 12.48
CA GLN A 134 2.00 -6.74 11.68
C GLN A 134 0.64 -7.45 11.50
N THR A 135 -0.39 -6.94 12.17
CA THR A 135 -1.72 -7.58 12.19
C THR A 135 -2.73 -7.02 11.20
N SER A 136 -2.65 -5.79 10.66
CA SER A 136 -3.90 -5.28 10.04
C SER A 136 -3.91 -4.24 8.92
N TYR A 137 -2.88 -3.50 8.47
CA TYR A 137 -3.19 -2.40 7.52
C TYR A 137 -2.40 -2.28 6.22
N TYR A 138 -1.44 -3.16 5.95
CA TYR A 138 -0.61 -3.03 4.75
C TYR A 138 -0.45 -4.35 4.00
N GLN A 139 -0.25 -4.23 2.69
CA GLN A 139 0.19 -5.34 1.86
C GLN A 139 1.62 -5.72 2.26
N PRO A 140 1.90 -6.99 2.57
CA PRO A 140 3.24 -7.44 2.98
C PRO A 140 4.30 -7.14 1.92
N ILE A 141 3.94 -7.25 0.64
CA ILE A 141 4.78 -6.91 -0.50
C ILE A 141 4.04 -5.85 -1.32
N ARG A 142 4.71 -4.77 -1.72
CA ARG A 142 4.11 -3.72 -2.55
C ARG A 142 5.11 -3.20 -3.57
N ILE A 143 4.61 -2.59 -4.64
CA ILE A 143 5.46 -1.97 -5.66
C ILE A 143 5.71 -0.52 -5.26
N LYS A 144 6.97 -0.16 -4.97
CA LYS A 144 7.39 1.23 -4.71
C LYS A 144 7.39 2.05 -5.99
N GLY A 145 7.83 1.43 -7.08
CA GLY A 145 8.06 2.09 -8.34
C GLY A 145 8.38 1.08 -9.43
N MET A 146 8.31 1.55 -10.66
CA MET A 146 8.54 0.76 -11.86
C MET A 146 9.23 1.63 -12.89
N LYS A 147 10.25 1.15 -13.61
CA LYS A 147 10.78 1.87 -14.78
C LYS A 147 10.30 1.14 -16.02
N GLN A 148 9.82 1.92 -16.98
CA GLN A 148 9.33 1.43 -18.26
C GLN A 148 10.03 2.18 -19.37
N GLU A 149 10.17 1.51 -20.52
CA GLU A 149 10.50 2.20 -21.76
C GLU A 149 9.33 3.04 -22.24
N PHE A 150 9.61 4.29 -22.61
CA PHE A 150 8.58 5.24 -23.01
C PHE A 150 7.84 4.80 -24.29
N LEU A 151 8.57 4.31 -25.29
CA LEU A 151 8.00 3.93 -26.59
C LEU A 151 7.34 2.54 -26.58
N SER A 152 7.97 1.54 -25.96
CA SER A 152 7.47 0.15 -25.99
C SER A 152 6.53 -0.19 -24.84
N GLY A 153 6.52 0.62 -23.76
CA GLY A 153 5.84 0.31 -22.51
C GLY A 153 6.43 -0.87 -21.73
N LYS A 154 7.50 -1.51 -22.23
CA LYS A 154 8.13 -2.67 -21.59
C LYS A 154 8.69 -2.29 -20.22
N ILE A 155 8.42 -3.14 -19.24
CA ILE A 155 8.90 -2.97 -17.87
C ILE A 155 10.40 -3.31 -17.82
N LYS A 156 11.22 -2.32 -17.51
CA LYS A 156 12.68 -2.45 -17.31
C LYS A 156 13.03 -2.84 -15.90
N THR A 157 12.37 -2.22 -14.93
CA THR A 157 12.71 -2.40 -13.51
C THR A 157 11.45 -2.35 -12.66
N ILE A 158 11.34 -3.24 -11.68
CA ILE A 158 10.33 -3.18 -10.62
C ILE A 158 11.03 -3.04 -9.28
N THR A 159 10.60 -2.08 -8.47
CA THR A 159 11.05 -1.94 -7.09
C THR A 159 9.97 -2.46 -6.15
N LEU A 160 10.27 -3.55 -5.45
CA LEU A 160 9.40 -4.17 -4.47
C LEU A 160 9.81 -3.73 -3.05
N VAL A 161 8.82 -3.45 -2.21
CA VAL A 161 9.01 -3.22 -0.77
C VAL A 161 8.42 -4.38 -0.01
N PHE A 162 9.21 -4.94 0.89
CA PHE A 162 8.80 -6.03 1.75
C PHE A 162 8.65 -5.51 3.18
N THR A 163 7.62 -5.99 3.86
CA THR A 163 7.44 -5.67 5.29
C THR A 163 8.19 -6.63 6.19
N ASN A 164 8.40 -7.87 5.76
CA ASN A 164 9.19 -8.86 6.48
C ASN A 164 10.59 -8.95 5.87
N SER A 165 11.61 -8.50 6.62
CA SER A 165 13.00 -8.50 6.17
C SER A 165 13.53 -9.92 5.95
N ALA A 166 13.20 -10.88 6.80
CA ALA A 166 13.61 -12.28 6.64
C ALA A 166 13.05 -12.90 5.35
N TYR A 167 11.77 -12.63 5.05
CA TYR A 167 11.15 -13.07 3.79
C TYR A 167 11.79 -12.38 2.57
N SER A 168 12.17 -11.10 2.70
CA SER A 168 12.86 -10.39 1.60
C SER A 168 14.22 -11.02 1.27
N GLN A 169 14.96 -11.52 2.27
CA GLN A 169 16.24 -12.21 2.02
C GLN A 169 16.02 -13.52 1.29
N GLN A 170 14.98 -14.29 1.66
CA GLN A 170 14.60 -15.51 0.95
C GLN A 170 14.23 -15.21 -0.52
N PHE A 171 13.50 -14.12 -0.75
CA PHE A 171 13.14 -13.69 -2.10
C PHE A 171 14.37 -13.28 -2.92
N ILE A 172 15.31 -12.51 -2.33
CA ILE A 172 16.56 -12.12 -2.99
C ILE A 172 17.37 -13.35 -3.38
N ALA A 173 17.52 -14.32 -2.46
CA ALA A 173 18.23 -15.57 -2.73
C ALA A 173 17.59 -16.37 -3.86
N ALA A 174 16.26 -16.41 -3.93
CA ALA A 174 15.52 -17.14 -4.97
C ALA A 174 15.56 -16.44 -6.35
N ASN A 175 15.88 -15.15 -6.41
CA ASN A 175 15.81 -14.35 -7.64
C ASN A 175 17.14 -13.65 -7.96
N GLY A 176 18.28 -14.27 -7.62
CA GLY A 176 19.61 -13.68 -7.76
C GLY A 176 19.90 -13.13 -9.15
N GLU A 177 19.51 -13.83 -10.21
CA GLU A 177 19.69 -13.39 -11.60
C GLU A 177 18.90 -12.11 -11.93
N ALA A 178 17.63 -12.04 -11.51
CA ALA A 178 16.79 -10.86 -11.72
C ALA A 178 17.28 -9.64 -10.90
N MET A 179 17.95 -9.89 -9.77
CA MET A 179 18.59 -8.84 -8.97
C MET A 179 19.88 -8.33 -9.63
N GLN A 180 20.72 -9.25 -10.16
CA GLN A 180 21.97 -8.91 -10.83
C GLN A 180 21.74 -8.16 -12.14
N SER A 181 20.71 -8.52 -12.91
CA SER A 181 20.33 -7.80 -14.13
C SER A 181 19.72 -6.41 -13.88
N GLY A 182 19.45 -6.05 -12.63
CA GLY A 182 18.81 -4.78 -12.27
C GLY A 182 17.33 -4.71 -12.65
N THR A 183 16.71 -5.84 -13.01
CA THR A 183 15.28 -5.88 -13.32
C THR A 183 14.43 -5.80 -12.06
N VAL A 184 14.91 -6.38 -10.96
CA VAL A 184 14.23 -6.28 -9.66
C VAL A 184 15.11 -5.57 -8.66
N HIS A 185 14.50 -4.64 -7.93
CA HIS A 185 15.09 -4.03 -6.74
C HIS A 185 14.21 -4.31 -5.54
N VAL A 186 14.85 -4.65 -4.41
CA VAL A 186 14.18 -4.94 -3.15
C VAL A 186 14.55 -3.86 -2.15
N VAL A 187 13.54 -3.29 -1.49
CA VAL A 187 13.70 -2.33 -0.40
C VAL A 187 13.11 -2.95 0.86
N ALA A 188 13.95 -3.23 1.84
CA ALA A 188 13.48 -3.57 3.19
C ALA A 188 12.91 -2.32 3.85
N ARG A 189 11.75 -2.45 4.51
CA ARG A 189 11.15 -1.38 5.29
C ARG A 189 11.60 -1.44 6.75
#